data_AF-A0A3A5YK79-F1
#
_entry.id   AF-A0A3A5YK79-F1
#
_cell.length_a   1.000
_cell.length_b   1.000
_cell.length_c   1.000
_cell.angle_alpha   90.00
_cell.angle_beta   90.00
_cell.angle_gamma   90.00
#
_symmetry.space_group_name_H-M   'P 1'
#
loop_
_entity.id
_entity.type
_entity.pdbx_description
1 polymer ?
#
loop_
_entity_poly.entity_id
_entity_poly.type
_entity_poly.pdbx_seq_one_letter_code
_entity_poly.pdbx_strand_id
1 'polypeptide(L)'
;MAEKQDIAMNQFQVVTDVEYIYGETANGSQGKIKKSDLFTRVFAYKGLLREDKDLNTISENGIYYSANALNSPERVTGLLLHYIETDMASQILINSRTGELYTRSQVYNTGNWDKWTEWKSISLT
;
A
#
# COMPACT_ATOMS: atom_id res chain seq x y z
N MET A 1 -25.05 16.08 -38.92
CA MET A 1 -24.55 15.63 -37.60
C MET A 1 -23.34 14.75 -37.90
N ALA A 2 -22.13 15.19 -37.60
CA ALA A 2 -20.94 14.35 -37.82
C ALA A 2 -20.93 13.25 -36.75
N GLU A 3 -20.88 11.99 -37.17
CA GLU A 3 -20.67 10.87 -36.25
C GLU A 3 -19.32 11.05 -35.56
N LYS A 4 -19.34 11.00 -34.23
CA LYS A 4 -18.12 11.06 -33.43
C LYS A 4 -17.46 9.68 -33.54
N GLN A 5 -16.36 9.60 -34.30
CA GLN A 5 -15.65 8.35 -34.50
C GLN A 5 -14.85 7.99 -33.25
N ASP A 6 -15.02 6.77 -32.75
CA ASP A 6 -14.21 6.26 -31.64
C ASP A 6 -12.76 6.07 -32.09
N ILE A 7 -11.82 6.36 -31.20
CA ILE A 7 -10.39 6.17 -31.42
C ILE A 7 -9.98 4.85 -30.77
N ALA A 8 -9.25 4.00 -31.49
CA ALA A 8 -8.73 2.77 -30.91
C ALA A 8 -7.69 3.08 -29.83
N MET A 9 -7.64 2.28 -28.75
CA MET A 9 -6.79 2.58 -27.58
C MET A 9 -5.29 2.66 -27.91
N ASN A 10 -4.82 1.92 -28.92
CA ASN A 10 -3.44 1.98 -29.42
C ASN A 10 -3.12 3.26 -30.23
N GLN A 11 -4.14 4.08 -30.54
CA GLN A 11 -3.99 5.36 -31.22
C GLN A 11 -4.08 6.54 -30.25
N PHE A 12 -4.24 6.28 -28.95
CA PHE A 12 -4.24 7.34 -27.95
C PHE A 12 -2.88 8.04 -27.90
N GLN A 13 -2.91 9.37 -27.76
CA GLN A 13 -1.70 10.16 -27.59
C GLN A 13 -1.03 9.82 -26.27
N VAL A 14 0.31 9.78 -26.26
CA VAL A 14 1.07 9.75 -25.01
C VAL A 14 0.98 11.12 -24.36
N VAL A 15 0.36 11.17 -23.19
CA VAL A 15 0.13 12.40 -22.41
C VAL A 15 0.66 12.22 -20.99
N THR A 16 1.00 13.31 -20.33
CA THR A 16 1.46 13.31 -18.92
C THR A 16 0.32 13.44 -17.93
N ASP A 17 -0.89 13.76 -18.39
CA ASP A 17 -2.07 13.90 -17.54
C ASP A 17 -3.35 13.48 -18.26
N VAL A 18 -4.27 12.87 -17.50
CA VAL A 18 -5.62 12.47 -17.94
C VAL A 18 -6.62 12.67 -16.82
N GLU A 19 -7.90 12.83 -17.15
CA GLU A 19 -8.96 12.88 -16.12
C GLU A 19 -9.38 11.48 -15.65
N TYR A 20 -9.20 10.48 -16.52
CA TYR A 20 -9.61 9.10 -16.26
C TYR A 20 -8.53 8.11 -16.72
N ILE A 21 -8.38 7.03 -15.96
CA ILE A 21 -7.68 5.83 -16.39
C ILE A 21 -8.71 4.83 -16.90
N TYR A 22 -8.49 4.31 -18.11
CA TYR A 22 -9.36 3.34 -18.75
C TYR A 22 -8.78 1.94 -18.60
N GLY A 23 -9.64 0.94 -18.38
CA GLY A 23 -9.21 -0.45 -18.22
C GLY A 23 -10.36 -1.43 -18.34
N GLU A 24 -10.03 -2.71 -18.21
CA GLU A 24 -10.98 -3.81 -18.23
C GLU A 24 -11.39 -4.18 -16.79
N THR A 25 -12.68 -4.38 -16.57
CA THR A 25 -13.22 -4.86 -15.30
C THR A 25 -13.15 -6.38 -15.23
N ALA A 26 -13.25 -6.98 -14.04
CA ALA A 26 -13.08 -8.43 -13.85
C ALA A 26 -14.06 -9.32 -14.65
N ASN A 27 -15.16 -8.75 -15.14
CA ASN A 27 -16.17 -9.39 -15.99
C ASN A 27 -15.97 -9.11 -17.50
N GLY A 28 -14.85 -8.53 -17.91
CA GLY A 28 -14.50 -8.27 -19.31
C GLY A 28 -15.11 -7.02 -19.94
N SER A 29 -15.85 -6.21 -19.17
CA SER A 29 -16.36 -4.92 -19.66
C SER A 29 -15.33 -3.81 -19.54
N GLN A 30 -15.50 -2.74 -20.32
CA GLN A 30 -14.65 -1.55 -20.20
C GLN A 30 -15.16 -0.62 -19.10
N GLY A 31 -14.24 -0.12 -18.29
CA GLY A 31 -14.50 0.83 -17.22
C GLY A 31 -13.52 1.99 -17.23
N LYS A 32 -13.84 3.02 -16.43
CA LYS A 32 -12.93 4.15 -16.19
C LYS A 32 -12.89 4.50 -14.71
N ILE A 33 -11.70 4.83 -14.22
CA ILE A 33 -11.44 5.30 -12.87
C ILE A 33 -11.09 6.78 -12.95
N LYS A 34 -11.75 7.64 -12.16
CA LYS A 34 -11.35 9.05 -12.04
C LYS A 34 -9.92 9.11 -11.49
N LYS A 35 -9.09 10.00 -12.03
CA LYS A 35 -7.71 10.20 -11.52
C LYS A 35 -7.69 10.42 -10.00
N SER A 36 -8.65 11.17 -9.46
CA SER A 36 -8.81 11.42 -8.01
C SER A 36 -8.99 10.14 -7.18
N ASP A 37 -9.59 9.11 -7.76
CA ASP A 37 -9.93 7.85 -7.09
C ASP A 37 -8.83 6.81 -7.25
N LEU A 38 -7.83 7.06 -8.11
CA LEU A 38 -6.77 6.10 -8.40
C LEU A 38 -5.86 5.93 -7.18
N PHE A 39 -5.40 7.02 -6.58
CA PHE A 39 -4.45 6.96 -5.47
C PHE A 39 -5.02 6.21 -4.26
N THR A 40 -6.29 6.46 -3.92
CA THR A 40 -6.99 5.76 -2.83
C THR A 40 -7.28 4.30 -3.14
N ARG A 41 -7.20 3.85 -4.40
CA ARG A 41 -7.32 2.43 -4.78
C ARG A 41 -5.98 1.71 -4.80
N VAL A 42 -4.89 2.42 -5.14
CA VAL A 42 -3.54 1.85 -5.27
C VAL A 42 -2.79 1.86 -3.93
N PHE A 43 -2.94 2.91 -3.12
CA PHE A 43 -2.30 3.05 -1.81
C PHE A 43 -3.36 3.24 -0.70
N ALA A 44 -4.27 2.28 -0.65
CA ALA A 44 -5.50 2.31 0.14
C ALA A 44 -5.33 1.83 1.59
N TYR A 45 -6.37 2.06 2.39
CA TYR A 45 -6.61 1.25 3.58
C TYR A 45 -6.92 -0.20 3.16
N LYS A 46 -6.07 -1.13 3.60
CA LYS A 46 -6.10 -2.56 3.27
C LYS A 46 -6.81 -3.41 4.32
N GLY A 47 -7.15 -2.84 5.48
CA GLY A 47 -7.93 -3.51 6.51
C GLY A 47 -7.27 -3.55 7.88
N LEU A 48 -7.92 -4.31 8.77
CA LEU A 48 -7.53 -4.49 10.17
C LEU A 48 -6.70 -5.77 10.33
N LEU A 49 -5.55 -5.66 10.96
CA LEU A 49 -4.65 -6.78 11.30
C LEU A 49 -4.70 -7.01 12.82
N ARG A 50 -5.22 -8.17 13.24
CA ARG A 50 -5.34 -8.58 14.65
C ARG A 50 -4.31 -9.64 15.02
N GLU A 51 -4.43 -10.17 16.22
CA GLU A 51 -3.59 -11.22 16.83
C GLU A 51 -3.39 -12.49 15.99
N ASP A 52 -4.25 -12.75 14.98
CA ASP A 52 -4.09 -13.86 14.04
C ASP A 52 -3.27 -13.51 12.79
N LYS A 53 -2.86 -12.25 12.64
CA LYS A 53 -2.09 -11.74 11.50
C LYS A 53 -0.66 -11.43 11.90
N ASP A 54 0.28 -11.88 11.09
CA ASP A 54 1.71 -11.65 11.29
C ASP A 54 2.21 -10.49 10.44
N LEU A 55 2.73 -9.45 11.10
CA LEU A 55 3.30 -8.30 10.41
C LEU A 55 4.55 -8.65 9.58
N ASN A 56 5.19 -9.79 9.82
CA ASN A 56 6.35 -10.24 9.03
C ASN A 56 5.96 -10.78 7.65
N THR A 57 4.69 -11.14 7.42
CA THR A 57 4.24 -11.85 6.21
C THR A 57 3.32 -11.02 5.32
N ILE A 58 3.10 -9.74 5.66
CA ILE A 58 2.37 -8.82 4.81
C ILE A 58 3.14 -8.68 3.49
N SER A 59 2.45 -8.89 2.37
CA SER A 59 3.00 -8.84 1.02
C SER A 59 2.40 -7.72 0.16
N GLU A 60 1.27 -7.14 0.59
CA GLU A 60 0.59 -6.07 -0.14
C GLU A 60 0.96 -4.69 0.40
N ASN A 61 1.45 -3.82 -0.47
CA ASN A 61 1.69 -2.41 -0.12
C ASN A 61 0.39 -1.71 0.27
N GLY A 62 0.44 -0.90 1.34
CA GLY A 62 -0.68 -0.06 1.72
C GLY A 62 -0.70 0.34 3.18
N ILE A 63 -1.88 0.81 3.60
CA ILE A 63 -2.14 1.32 4.94
C ILE A 63 -3.04 0.32 5.68
N TYR A 64 -2.66 -0.10 6.87
CA TYR A 64 -3.41 -1.03 7.70
C TYR A 64 -3.71 -0.40 9.06
N TYR A 65 -4.73 -0.91 9.73
CA TYR A 65 -4.89 -0.69 11.15
C TYR A 65 -4.35 -1.93 11.86
N SER A 66 -3.25 -1.80 12.58
CA SER A 66 -2.68 -2.88 13.38
C SER A 66 -3.22 -2.81 14.80
N ALA A 67 -3.74 -3.92 15.31
CA ALA A 67 -4.25 -4.02 16.67
C ALA A 67 -3.77 -5.34 17.31
N ASN A 68 -2.63 -5.28 18.03
CA ASN A 68 -2.00 -6.44 18.65
C ASN A 68 -1.66 -7.57 17.67
N ALA A 69 -1.32 -7.23 16.42
CA ALA A 69 -0.88 -8.22 15.45
C ALA A 69 0.42 -8.93 15.90
N LEU A 70 0.65 -10.17 15.45
CA LEU A 70 1.90 -10.88 15.73
C LEU A 70 3.09 -10.11 15.14
N ASN A 71 4.21 -10.10 15.85
CA ASN A 71 5.40 -9.33 15.50
C ASN A 71 5.16 -7.81 15.37
N SER A 72 4.11 -7.27 16.01
CA SER A 72 3.98 -5.84 16.30
C SER A 72 4.77 -5.46 17.55
N PRO A 73 5.13 -4.18 17.74
CA PRO A 73 5.61 -3.70 19.02
C PRO A 73 4.57 -3.99 20.12
N GLU A 74 5.04 -4.40 21.29
CA GLU A 74 4.17 -4.86 22.37
C GLU A 74 3.10 -3.82 22.74
N ARG A 75 1.82 -4.24 22.73
CA ARG A 75 0.64 -3.43 23.10
C ARG A 75 0.44 -2.16 22.25
N VAL A 76 0.97 -2.12 21.03
CA VAL A 76 0.75 -1.00 20.12
C VAL A 76 -0.43 -1.28 19.19
N THR A 77 -1.39 -0.36 19.20
CA THR A 77 -2.48 -0.29 18.22
C THR A 77 -2.34 1.00 17.43
N GLY A 78 -2.46 0.94 16.11
CA GLY A 78 -2.07 2.10 15.31
C GLY A 78 -2.22 1.94 13.81
N LEU A 79 -1.91 3.03 13.11
CA LEU A 79 -1.82 3.05 11.65
C LEU A 79 -0.47 2.46 11.23
N LEU A 80 -0.50 1.37 10.48
CA LEU A 80 0.67 0.74 9.89
C LEU A 80 0.77 1.13 8.41
N LEU A 81 1.86 1.78 8.03
CA LEU A 81 2.29 1.88 6.65
C LEU A 81 3.20 0.69 6.36
N HIS A 82 2.86 -0.09 5.34
CA HIS A 82 3.69 -1.20 4.87
C HIS A 82 4.08 -0.98 3.41
N TYR A 83 5.38 -1.09 3.16
CA TYR A 83 5.95 -1.03 1.83
C TYR A 83 6.97 -2.15 1.65
N ILE A 84 6.86 -2.90 0.56
CA ILE A 84 7.78 -3.91 0.09
C ILE A 84 8.00 -3.70 -1.41
N GLU A 85 9.26 -3.81 -1.80
CA GLU A 85 9.73 -3.77 -3.17
C GLU A 85 10.82 -4.83 -3.36
N THR A 86 11.42 -4.85 -4.55
CA THR A 86 12.35 -5.86 -5.05
C THR A 86 13.47 -6.15 -4.06
N ASP A 87 14.05 -5.12 -3.44
CA ASP A 87 15.23 -5.29 -2.57
C ASP A 87 15.06 -4.78 -1.13
N MET A 88 13.87 -4.28 -0.78
CA MET A 88 13.63 -3.73 0.56
C MET A 88 12.17 -3.85 1.00
N ALA A 89 11.98 -3.91 2.31
CA ALA A 89 10.70 -3.74 2.96
C ALA A 89 10.84 -2.80 4.15
N SER A 90 9.81 -2.01 4.41
CA SER A 90 9.72 -1.07 5.52
C SER A 90 8.33 -1.08 6.12
N GLN A 91 8.30 -0.93 7.44
CA GLN A 91 7.08 -0.73 8.20
C GLN A 91 7.22 0.47 9.11
N ILE A 92 6.18 1.30 9.13
CA ILE A 92 6.03 2.43 10.05
C ILE A 92 4.68 2.26 10.75
N LEU A 93 4.69 2.11 12.06
CA LEU A 93 3.49 2.02 12.89
C LEU A 93 3.39 3.25 13.77
N ILE A 94 2.27 3.97 13.67
CA ILE A 94 1.99 5.15 14.48
C ILE A 94 0.95 4.76 15.53
N ASN A 95 1.32 4.80 16.80
CA ASN A 95 0.41 4.50 17.90
C ASN A 95 -0.76 5.49 17.90
N SER A 96 -1.99 5.00 17.79
CA SER A 96 -3.19 5.83 17.64
C SER A 96 -3.55 6.63 18.88
N ARG A 97 -2.97 6.30 20.05
CA ARG A 97 -3.23 6.98 21.33
C ARG A 97 -2.15 7.97 21.70
N THR A 98 -0.88 7.62 21.45
CA THR A 98 0.27 8.41 21.89
C THR A 98 0.93 9.19 20.77
N GLY A 99 0.67 8.84 19.50
CA GLY A 99 1.39 9.39 18.36
C GLY A 99 2.84 8.90 18.23
N GLU A 100 3.29 8.01 19.12
CA GLU A 100 4.63 7.44 19.07
C GLU A 100 4.83 6.63 17.78
N LEU A 101 5.99 6.83 17.15
CA LEU A 101 6.32 6.22 15.88
C LEU A 101 7.23 5.01 16.10
N TYR A 102 6.90 3.90 15.46
CA TYR A 102 7.64 2.66 15.49
C TYR A 102 8.07 2.33 14.07
N THR A 103 9.33 1.98 13.86
CA THR A 103 9.83 1.63 12.53
C THR A 103 10.71 0.39 12.56
N ARG A 104 10.66 -0.36 11.45
CA ARG A 104 11.58 -1.46 11.16
C ARG A 104 11.69 -1.67 9.66
N SER A 105 12.72 -2.38 9.25
CA SER A 105 13.01 -2.68 7.85
C SER A 105 13.50 -4.11 7.67
N GLN A 106 13.48 -4.57 6.44
CA GLN A 106 14.14 -5.78 5.99
C GLN A 106 14.72 -5.51 4.60
N VAL A 107 15.82 -6.16 4.25
CA VAL A 107 16.44 -6.05 2.93
C VAL A 107 16.46 -7.42 2.25
N TYR A 108 16.57 -7.44 0.93
CA TYR A 108 16.85 -8.64 0.17
C TYR A 108 18.35 -8.73 -0.10
N ASN A 109 18.99 -9.76 0.41
CA ASN A 109 20.43 -9.96 0.29
C ASN A 109 20.75 -11.36 -0.22
N THR A 110 21.61 -11.45 -1.24
CA THR A 110 22.15 -12.73 -1.74
C THR A 110 21.09 -13.80 -2.08
N GLY A 111 19.95 -13.37 -2.64
CA GLY A 111 18.87 -14.28 -3.03
C GLY A 111 17.87 -14.63 -1.92
N ASN A 112 17.98 -14.04 -0.72
CA ASN A 112 17.06 -14.27 0.39
C ASN A 112 16.68 -12.99 1.14
N TRP A 113 15.52 -13.01 1.79
CA TRP A 113 15.05 -11.93 2.66
C TRP A 113 15.59 -12.06 4.10
N ASP A 114 16.04 -10.94 4.67
CA ASP A 114 17.03 -10.94 5.75
C ASP A 114 16.55 -10.98 7.21
N LYS A 115 15.44 -11.56 7.64
CA LYS A 115 14.75 -11.21 8.92
C LYS A 115 14.46 -9.69 9.09
N TRP A 116 13.29 -9.40 9.64
CA TRP A 116 12.97 -8.03 10.05
C TRP A 116 13.94 -7.55 11.13
N THR A 117 14.39 -6.31 11.03
CA THR A 117 15.06 -5.66 12.16
C THR A 117 14.09 -5.57 13.33
N GLU A 118 14.62 -5.51 14.55
CA GLU A 118 13.84 -5.14 15.72
C GLU A 118 13.13 -3.79 15.51
N TRP A 119 11.98 -3.64 16.17
CA TRP A 119 11.24 -2.38 16.16
C TRP A 119 12.02 -1.30 16.92
N LYS A 120 12.15 -0.12 16.32
CA LYS A 120 12.68 1.09 16.96
C LYS A 120 11.54 2.04 17.24
N SER A 121 11.40 2.48 18.49
CA SER A 121 10.45 3.54 18.84
C SER A 121 11.11 4.92 18.79
N ILE A 122 10.33 5.91 18.37
CA ILE A 122 10.70 7.32 18.28
C ILE A 122 9.56 8.11 18.93
N SER A 123 9.87 8.74 20.06
CA SER A 123 9.00 9.71 20.71
C SER A 123 9.45 11.11 20.32
N LEU A 124 8.54 11.90 19.74
CA LEU A 124 8.78 13.32 19.46
C LEU A 124 8.24 14.13 20.64
N THR A 125 9.14 14.78 21.37
CA THR A 125 8.83 15.67 22.50
C THR A 125 8.86 17.12 22.07
#